data_AF-B9G9W5-F1
#
_entry.id   AF-B9G9W5-F1
#
_cell.length_a   1.000
_cell.length_b   1.000
_cell.length_c   1.000
_cell.angle_alpha   90.00
_cell.angle_beta   90.00
_cell.angle_gamma   90.00
#
_symmetry.space_group_name_H-M   'P 1'
#
loop_
_entity.id
_entity.type
_entity.pdbx_description
1 polymer ?
#
loop_
_entity_poly.entity_id
_entity_poly.type
_entity_poly.pdbx_seq_one_letter_code
_entity_poly.pdbx_strand_id
1 'polypeptide(L)'
;MSPRKKAKESPGSTGGDRIGDLPDEVLHHVLSFLPAQEAVRTCLLARRWRHLWKSATGVRIGEGETDPGSVKDHQEFLDHLLVLRDSVPMETCVLRFSEHSKELIEDAARLNFWFKHALLRKVRFLQLENWEFYDPVPIDELPLVSRHLTRLQLYGISLNDSFLNFSSCPALEHLLFEFCFFECAKISSNSVKRLSITCCSFNATLRVRVDVPSLVSLRLDEFDNRAPVLERMPSLVDAFVRIFFYTKDFCSESNSGDCSHEGCESCYGIKDNKCVLLEVFNFEEIGIFDDDEDEDEDRDGDDDEDSYEDDDDKDEDEDSYEDDDDEDEDEDSYEEGNEDDNEDA
;
A
#
# COMPACT_ATOMS: atom_id res chain seq x y z
N MET A 1 54.23 -44.55 -51.65
CA MET A 1 54.11 -44.13 -50.23
C MET A 1 52.94 -43.16 -50.15
N SER A 2 51.86 -43.58 -49.51
CA SER A 2 50.56 -42.89 -49.49
C SER A 2 50.53 -41.69 -48.53
N PRO A 3 49.68 -40.66 -48.78
CA PRO A 3 49.49 -39.56 -47.85
C PRO A 3 48.64 -40.00 -46.64
N ARG A 4 48.99 -39.49 -45.46
CA ARG A 4 48.26 -39.68 -44.20
C ARG A 4 46.78 -39.26 -44.33
N LYS A 5 45.87 -40.18 -43.98
CA LYS A 5 44.45 -39.88 -43.75
C LYS A 5 44.32 -38.92 -42.56
N LYS A 6 43.76 -37.73 -42.77
CA LYS A 6 43.21 -36.92 -41.67
C LYS A 6 41.95 -37.62 -41.16
N ALA A 7 41.95 -38.00 -39.89
CA ALA A 7 40.75 -38.43 -39.20
C ALA A 7 39.76 -37.26 -39.15
N LYS A 8 38.52 -37.54 -39.55
CA LYS A 8 37.40 -36.61 -39.49
C LYS A 8 36.94 -36.62 -38.03
N GLU A 9 37.26 -35.58 -37.28
CA GLU A 9 36.65 -35.35 -35.97
C GLU A 9 35.14 -35.28 -36.18
N SER A 10 34.41 -36.13 -35.45
CA SER A 10 32.97 -36.02 -35.31
C SER A 10 32.63 -34.64 -34.77
N PRO A 11 31.55 -33.97 -35.24
CA PRO A 11 31.09 -32.79 -34.56
C PRO A 11 30.73 -33.23 -33.14
N GLY A 12 31.53 -32.76 -32.18
CA GLY A 12 31.20 -32.89 -30.77
C GLY A 12 29.78 -32.42 -30.60
N SER A 13 28.99 -33.21 -29.89
CA SER A 13 27.64 -32.89 -29.44
C SER A 13 27.60 -31.42 -29.05
N THR A 14 27.15 -30.56 -29.95
CA THR A 14 26.72 -29.21 -29.62
C THR A 14 25.54 -29.45 -28.71
N GLY A 15 25.75 -29.33 -27.40
CA GLY A 15 24.65 -29.14 -26.47
C GLY A 15 23.93 -27.89 -26.95
N GLY A 16 22.95 -28.09 -27.83
CA GLY A 16 22.16 -27.01 -28.39
C GLY A 16 21.60 -26.20 -27.24
N ASP A 17 21.51 -24.88 -27.43
CA ASP A 17 20.86 -24.00 -26.48
C ASP A 17 19.38 -24.39 -26.36
N ARG A 18 19.11 -25.31 -25.43
CA ARG A 18 17.78 -25.91 -25.20
C ARG A 18 16.74 -24.87 -24.79
N ILE A 19 17.18 -23.73 -24.23
CA ILE A 19 16.29 -22.64 -23.84
C ILE A 19 15.93 -21.83 -25.09
N GLY A 20 16.89 -21.61 -25.99
CA GLY A 20 16.69 -20.99 -27.29
C GLY A 20 15.76 -21.75 -28.24
N ASP A 21 15.44 -23.02 -27.97
CA ASP A 21 14.51 -23.86 -28.76
C ASP A 21 13.06 -23.85 -28.23
N LEU A 22 12.80 -23.28 -27.04
CA LEU A 22 11.46 -23.24 -26.44
C LEU A 22 10.51 -22.34 -27.25
N PRO A 23 9.20 -22.58 -27.28
CA PRO A 23 8.22 -21.65 -27.87
C PRO A 23 8.20 -20.28 -27.17
N ASP A 24 7.87 -19.21 -27.90
CA ASP A 24 7.85 -17.85 -27.35
C ASP A 24 6.87 -17.73 -26.18
N GLU A 25 5.75 -18.46 -26.19
CA GLU A 25 4.77 -18.47 -25.10
C GLU A 25 5.38 -18.98 -23.79
N VAL A 26 6.23 -20.01 -23.88
CA VAL A 26 6.94 -20.56 -22.71
C VAL A 26 7.97 -19.55 -22.23
N LEU A 27 8.68 -18.88 -23.14
CA LEU A 27 9.65 -17.86 -22.78
C LEU A 27 8.98 -16.65 -22.11
N HIS A 28 7.85 -16.17 -22.62
CA HIS A 28 7.06 -15.11 -21.98
C HIS A 28 6.59 -15.49 -20.58
N HIS A 29 6.19 -16.76 -20.40
CA HIS A 29 5.82 -17.27 -19.08
C HIS A 29 7.02 -17.34 -18.14
N VAL A 30 8.19 -17.80 -18.60
CA VAL A 30 9.42 -17.79 -17.80
C VAL A 30 9.80 -16.36 -17.40
N LEU A 31 9.77 -15.42 -18.34
CA LEU A 31 10.05 -14.00 -18.08
C LEU A 31 9.04 -13.38 -17.11
N SER A 32 7.80 -13.90 -17.05
CA SER A 32 6.78 -13.42 -16.12
C SER A 32 7.12 -13.65 -14.65
N PHE A 33 8.08 -14.54 -14.35
CA PHE A 33 8.55 -14.84 -12.99
C PHE A 33 9.76 -14.01 -12.56
N LEU A 34 10.39 -13.30 -13.49
CA LEU A 34 11.58 -12.51 -13.19
C LEU A 34 11.20 -11.09 -12.74
N PRO A 35 12.03 -10.45 -11.90
CA PRO A 35 11.99 -9.00 -11.73
C PRO A 35 12.08 -8.33 -13.10
N ALA A 36 11.35 -7.23 -13.29
CA ALA A 36 11.20 -6.61 -14.60
C ALA A 36 12.55 -6.14 -15.18
N GLN A 37 13.46 -5.66 -14.33
CA GLN A 37 14.81 -5.28 -14.70
C GLN A 37 15.59 -6.47 -15.28
N GLU A 38 15.49 -7.64 -14.66
CA GLU A 38 16.11 -8.88 -15.15
C GLU A 38 15.46 -9.38 -16.44
N ALA A 39 14.13 -9.35 -16.50
CA ALA A 39 13.38 -9.70 -17.69
C ALA A 39 13.82 -8.86 -18.90
N VAL A 40 13.99 -7.54 -18.72
CA VAL A 40 14.52 -6.65 -19.75
C VAL A 40 15.98 -6.98 -20.08
N ARG A 41 16.84 -7.25 -19.09
CA ARG A 41 18.26 -7.62 -19.30
C ARG A 41 18.42 -8.88 -20.15
N THR A 42 17.45 -9.79 -20.17
CA THR A 42 17.48 -10.96 -21.06
C THR A 42 17.57 -10.60 -22.55
N CYS A 43 17.22 -9.36 -22.93
CA CYS A 43 17.37 -8.86 -24.29
C CYS A 43 18.81 -8.92 -24.83
N LEU A 44 19.80 -9.01 -23.92
CA LEU A 44 21.23 -9.11 -24.23
C LEU A 44 21.70 -10.55 -24.51
N LEU A 45 20.91 -11.57 -24.15
CA LEU A 45 21.34 -12.98 -24.22
C LEU A 45 21.46 -13.49 -25.66
N ALA A 46 20.47 -13.19 -26.51
CA ALA A 46 20.53 -13.47 -27.95
C ALA A 46 19.50 -12.64 -28.73
N ARG A 47 19.64 -12.62 -30.07
CA ARG A 47 18.77 -11.84 -30.97
C ARG A 47 17.27 -12.13 -30.78
N ARG A 48 16.92 -13.38 -30.44
CA ARG A 48 15.54 -13.80 -30.19
C ARG A 48 14.94 -13.14 -28.94
N TRP A 49 15.74 -12.92 -27.90
CA TRP A 49 15.28 -12.38 -26.61
C TRP A 49 15.07 -10.87 -26.61
N ARG A 50 15.52 -10.18 -27.66
CA ARG A 50 15.53 -8.70 -27.74
C ARG A 50 14.16 -8.06 -27.47
N HIS A 51 13.08 -8.77 -27.80
CA HIS A 51 11.71 -8.25 -27.72
C HIS A 51 10.76 -9.09 -26.86
N LEU A 52 11.19 -10.24 -26.34
CA LEU A 52 10.31 -11.15 -25.59
C LEU A 52 9.75 -10.51 -24.31
N TRP A 53 10.57 -9.71 -23.62
CA TRP A 53 10.14 -9.02 -22.40
C TRP A 53 8.94 -8.09 -22.62
N LYS A 54 8.74 -7.55 -23.84
CA LYS A 54 7.63 -6.64 -24.14
C LYS A 54 6.26 -7.32 -24.04
N SER A 55 6.23 -8.63 -24.30
CA SER A 55 5.06 -9.48 -24.27
C SER A 55 5.03 -10.41 -23.04
N ALA A 56 5.94 -10.23 -22.06
CA ALA A 56 5.93 -11.00 -20.83
C ALA A 56 4.61 -10.81 -20.06
N THR A 57 4.03 -11.88 -19.52
CA THR A 57 2.72 -11.81 -18.87
C THR A 57 2.79 -11.27 -17.43
N GLY A 58 3.99 -10.99 -16.91
CA GLY A 58 4.21 -10.49 -15.56
C GLY A 58 5.08 -9.23 -15.54
N VAL A 59 4.78 -8.30 -14.64
CA VAL A 59 5.68 -7.20 -14.24
C VAL A 59 5.86 -7.28 -12.74
N ARG A 60 7.11 -7.38 -12.29
CA ARG A 60 7.46 -7.34 -10.87
C ARG A 60 8.57 -6.32 -10.63
N ILE A 61 8.32 -5.40 -9.70
CA ILE A 61 9.26 -4.36 -9.27
C ILE A 61 9.52 -4.56 -7.78
N GLY A 62 10.78 -4.44 -7.36
CA GLY A 62 11.19 -4.66 -5.96
C GLY A 62 11.09 -6.13 -5.49
N GLU A 63 10.96 -7.08 -6.42
CA GLU A 63 10.92 -8.52 -6.10
C GLU A 63 12.34 -9.11 -6.05
N GLY A 64 12.67 -9.81 -4.97
CA GLY A 64 13.99 -10.43 -4.78
C GLY A 64 15.06 -9.52 -4.17
N GLU A 65 14.72 -8.25 -3.91
CA GLU A 65 15.61 -7.28 -3.26
C GLU A 65 15.27 -7.17 -1.77
N THR A 66 16.29 -7.01 -0.92
CA THR A 66 16.12 -6.78 0.53
C THR A 66 15.57 -5.39 0.82
N ASP A 67 15.90 -4.43 -0.03
CA ASP A 67 15.42 -3.07 -0.03
C ASP A 67 14.89 -2.78 -1.44
N PRO A 68 13.56 -2.76 -1.65
CA PRO A 68 12.97 -2.62 -2.97
C PRO A 68 13.15 -1.23 -3.57
N GLY A 69 13.74 -0.26 -2.86
CA GLY A 69 13.92 1.11 -3.31
C GLY A 69 12.63 1.92 -3.38
N SER A 70 12.78 3.23 -3.56
CA SER A 70 11.67 4.17 -3.60
C SER A 70 10.94 4.17 -4.94
N VAL A 71 9.74 4.75 -4.96
CA VAL A 71 8.98 5.04 -6.19
C VAL A 71 9.84 5.80 -7.19
N LYS A 72 10.65 6.75 -6.73
CA LYS A 72 11.56 7.55 -7.56
C LYS A 72 12.67 6.74 -8.20
N ASP A 73 13.22 5.76 -7.50
CA ASP A 73 14.30 4.90 -8.04
C ASP A 73 13.80 4.09 -9.23
N HIS A 74 12.53 3.69 -9.21
CA HIS A 74 11.91 2.89 -10.27
C HIS A 74 11.16 3.70 -11.30
N GLN A 75 10.93 5.00 -11.10
CA GLN A 75 9.98 5.77 -11.89
C GLN A 75 10.33 5.77 -13.39
N GLU A 76 11.57 6.09 -13.75
CA GLU A 76 11.99 6.20 -15.15
C GLU A 76 11.91 4.83 -15.83
N PHE A 77 12.39 3.80 -15.13
CA PHE A 77 12.38 2.45 -15.64
C PHE A 77 10.95 1.95 -15.87
N LEU A 78 10.06 2.11 -14.89
CA LEU A 78 8.69 1.60 -14.95
C LEU A 78 7.86 2.38 -15.96
N ASP A 79 7.99 3.70 -16.03
CA ASP A 79 7.32 4.53 -17.04
C ASP A 79 7.73 4.09 -18.46
N HIS A 80 9.04 3.89 -18.70
CA HIS A 80 9.53 3.39 -19.98
C HIS A 80 9.06 1.95 -20.26
N LEU A 81 9.07 1.08 -19.26
CA LEU A 81 8.63 -0.31 -19.37
C LEU A 81 7.17 -0.36 -19.82
N LEU A 82 6.28 0.37 -19.13
CA LEU A 82 4.84 0.38 -19.40
C LEU A 82 4.52 0.94 -20.79
N VAL A 83 5.28 1.93 -21.27
CA VAL A 83 5.13 2.50 -22.62
C VAL A 83 5.63 1.55 -23.70
N LEU A 84 6.74 0.84 -23.47
CA LEU A 84 7.39 -0.01 -24.47
C LEU A 84 6.79 -1.42 -24.58
N ARG A 85 5.97 -1.82 -23.59
CA ARG A 85 5.28 -3.10 -23.59
C ARG A 85 4.23 -3.19 -24.69
N ASP A 86 4.07 -4.40 -25.22
CA ASP A 86 3.03 -4.69 -26.20
C ASP A 86 1.64 -4.69 -25.54
N SER A 87 0.58 -4.56 -26.33
CA SER A 87 -0.81 -4.53 -25.82
C SER A 87 -1.34 -5.91 -25.38
N VAL A 88 -0.45 -6.80 -24.95
CA VAL A 88 -0.76 -8.12 -24.43
C VAL A 88 -1.32 -7.97 -23.01
N PRO A 89 -2.39 -8.72 -22.64
CA PRO A 89 -2.90 -8.73 -21.27
C PRO A 89 -1.81 -9.09 -20.26
N MET A 90 -1.76 -8.34 -19.17
CA MET A 90 -0.92 -8.68 -18.03
C MET A 90 -1.64 -9.71 -17.16
N GLU A 91 -0.98 -10.78 -16.76
CA GLU A 91 -1.53 -11.76 -15.82
C GLU A 91 -1.23 -11.34 -14.38
N THR A 92 0.03 -10.94 -14.13
CA THR A 92 0.53 -10.59 -12.80
C THR A 92 1.20 -9.22 -12.81
N CYS A 93 0.90 -8.40 -11.81
CA CYS A 93 1.59 -7.15 -11.54
C CYS A 93 1.90 -7.07 -10.05
N VAL A 94 3.18 -7.01 -9.72
CA VAL A 94 3.67 -6.88 -8.35
C VAL A 94 4.51 -5.62 -8.30
N LEU A 95 4.13 -4.67 -7.47
CA LEU A 95 4.81 -3.40 -7.30
C LEU A 95 5.14 -3.26 -5.83
N ARG A 96 6.44 -3.35 -5.49
CA ARG A 96 6.94 -3.23 -4.12
C ARG A 96 7.87 -2.05 -4.06
N PHE A 97 7.67 -1.19 -3.06
CA PHE A 97 8.46 0.00 -2.84
C PHE A 97 8.73 0.17 -1.34
N SER A 98 9.91 0.69 -1.02
CA SER A 98 10.31 1.14 0.30
C SER A 98 10.46 2.65 0.23
N GLU A 99 9.71 3.37 1.06
CA GLU A 99 9.72 4.82 0.99
C GLU A 99 10.87 5.40 1.83
N HIS A 100 11.57 6.35 1.21
CA HIS A 100 12.69 7.11 1.78
C HIS A 100 12.55 8.62 1.45
N SER A 101 11.36 9.04 1.02
CA SER A 101 11.11 10.29 0.28
C SER A 101 10.15 11.19 1.07
N LYS A 102 10.44 12.50 1.14
CA LYS A 102 9.52 13.49 1.75
C LYS A 102 8.45 14.01 0.79
N GLU A 103 8.35 13.47 -0.42
CA GLU A 103 7.52 13.99 -1.53
C GLU A 103 6.29 13.11 -1.81
N LEU A 104 5.51 12.86 -0.76
CA LEU A 104 4.36 11.94 -0.69
C LEU A 104 3.33 12.10 -1.82
N ILE A 105 3.06 13.34 -2.27
CA ILE A 105 2.01 13.62 -3.26
C ILE A 105 2.39 13.12 -4.66
N GLU A 106 3.64 13.32 -5.08
CA GLU A 106 4.10 12.90 -6.40
C GLU A 106 4.21 11.38 -6.48
N ASP A 107 4.72 10.77 -5.41
CA ASP A 107 4.84 9.32 -5.30
C ASP A 107 3.45 8.66 -5.29
N ALA A 108 2.48 9.23 -4.57
CA ALA A 108 1.08 8.81 -4.62
C ALA A 108 0.48 8.88 -6.03
N ALA A 109 0.67 10.01 -6.74
CA ALA A 109 0.14 10.18 -8.09
C ALA A 109 0.71 9.13 -9.07
N ARG A 110 2.00 8.80 -8.94
CA ARG A 110 2.67 7.78 -9.76
C ARG A 110 2.20 6.37 -9.46
N LEU A 111 2.10 6.01 -8.18
CA LEU A 111 1.55 4.73 -7.74
C LEU A 111 0.14 4.52 -8.29
N ASN A 112 -0.70 5.56 -8.18
CA ASN A 112 -2.04 5.58 -8.75
C ASN A 112 -2.05 5.38 -10.26
N PHE A 113 -1.14 6.04 -10.97
CA PHE A 113 -1.00 5.88 -12.42
C PHE A 113 -0.62 4.43 -12.79
N TRP A 114 0.39 3.84 -12.15
CA TRP A 114 0.81 2.46 -12.42
C TRP A 114 -0.26 1.44 -12.06
N PHE A 115 -0.94 1.65 -10.93
CA PHE A 115 -2.06 0.82 -10.49
C PHE A 115 -3.20 0.83 -11.52
N LYS A 116 -3.62 2.02 -11.97
CA LYS A 116 -4.63 2.15 -13.04
C LYS A 116 -4.16 1.54 -14.36
N HIS A 117 -2.90 1.72 -14.72
CA HIS A 117 -2.33 1.10 -15.91
C HIS A 117 -2.45 -0.43 -15.85
N ALA A 118 -2.17 -1.04 -14.70
CA ALA A 118 -2.29 -2.48 -14.51
C ALA A 118 -3.74 -2.97 -14.75
N LEU A 119 -4.73 -2.24 -14.22
CA LEU A 119 -6.15 -2.55 -14.43
C LEU A 119 -6.55 -2.44 -15.91
N LEU A 120 -6.08 -1.40 -16.61
CA LEU A 120 -6.31 -1.21 -18.05
C LEU A 120 -5.73 -2.35 -18.89
N ARG A 121 -4.65 -2.99 -18.40
CA ARG A 121 -4.02 -4.17 -19.03
C ARG A 121 -4.63 -5.50 -18.61
N LYS A 122 -5.84 -5.50 -18.03
CA LYS A 122 -6.64 -6.71 -17.70
C LYS A 122 -5.93 -7.65 -16.72
N VAL A 123 -5.21 -7.07 -15.76
CA VAL A 123 -4.48 -7.83 -14.73
C VAL A 123 -5.39 -8.78 -13.95
N ARG A 124 -4.90 -9.99 -13.67
CA ARG A 124 -5.60 -11.00 -12.86
C ARG A 124 -5.14 -10.99 -11.41
N PHE A 125 -3.85 -10.76 -11.19
CA PHE A 125 -3.25 -10.65 -9.87
C PHE A 125 -2.49 -9.32 -9.76
N LEU A 126 -2.93 -8.47 -8.84
CA LEU A 126 -2.31 -7.18 -8.55
C LEU A 126 -1.88 -7.15 -7.07
N GLN A 127 -0.60 -6.92 -6.85
CA GLN A 127 -0.02 -6.66 -5.54
C GLN A 127 0.63 -5.28 -5.57
N LEU A 128 0.29 -4.45 -4.58
CA LEU A 128 0.91 -3.17 -4.35
C LEU A 128 1.33 -3.09 -2.89
N GLU A 129 2.60 -2.79 -2.67
CA GLU A 129 3.22 -2.81 -1.36
C GLU A 129 4.04 -1.54 -1.17
N ASN A 130 3.66 -0.77 -0.15
CA ASN A 130 4.39 0.40 0.31
C ASN A 130 4.81 0.17 1.77
N TRP A 131 6.11 0.10 2.05
CA TRP A 131 6.64 -0.21 3.39
C TRP A 131 6.81 1.01 4.30
N GLU A 132 5.92 2.00 4.20
CA GLU A 132 5.94 3.16 5.09
C GLU A 132 4.86 3.03 6.17
N PHE A 133 5.29 2.92 7.43
CA PHE A 133 4.41 2.70 8.59
C PHE A 133 3.76 3.99 9.10
N TYR A 134 4.23 5.17 8.69
CA TYR A 134 3.84 6.45 9.30
C TYR A 134 3.02 7.36 8.38
N ASP A 135 3.21 7.29 7.05
CA ASP A 135 2.54 8.17 6.09
C ASP A 135 1.89 7.37 4.94
N PRO A 136 0.69 6.79 5.14
CA PRO A 136 0.12 5.89 4.16
C PRO A 136 -0.35 6.63 2.89
N VAL A 137 0.05 6.10 1.73
CA VAL A 137 -0.28 6.68 0.43
C VAL A 137 -1.76 6.48 0.08
N PRO A 138 -2.52 7.54 -0.24
CA PRO A 138 -3.89 7.41 -0.69
C PRO A 138 -3.95 6.90 -2.13
N ILE A 139 -4.69 5.82 -2.35
CA ILE A 139 -5.07 5.40 -3.70
C ILE A 139 -6.37 6.11 -4.09
N ASP A 140 -6.34 6.76 -5.24
CA ASP A 140 -7.33 7.66 -5.82
C ASP A 140 -8.79 7.23 -5.61
N GLU A 141 -9.67 8.20 -5.41
CA GLU A 141 -11.08 8.04 -4.99
C GLU A 141 -12.02 7.42 -6.04
N LEU A 142 -11.51 6.69 -7.03
CA LEU A 142 -12.32 6.12 -8.10
C LEU A 142 -12.58 4.63 -7.87
N PRO A 143 -13.83 4.16 -8.06
CA PRO A 143 -14.18 2.76 -7.83
C PRO A 143 -13.37 1.84 -8.73
N LEU A 144 -12.90 0.73 -8.15
CA LEU A 144 -12.13 -0.27 -8.86
C LEU A 144 -13.02 -0.98 -9.89
N VAL A 145 -12.71 -0.83 -11.18
CA VAL A 145 -13.45 -1.48 -12.28
C VAL A 145 -12.54 -2.47 -13.01
N SER A 146 -12.77 -3.77 -12.82
CA SER A 146 -12.07 -4.82 -13.57
C SER A 146 -12.89 -6.09 -13.69
N ARG A 147 -13.04 -6.60 -14.91
CA ARG A 147 -13.69 -7.92 -15.15
C ARG A 147 -12.71 -9.10 -15.08
N HIS A 148 -11.45 -8.82 -14.82
CA HIS A 148 -10.36 -9.79 -14.92
C HIS A 148 -9.61 -9.99 -13.61
N LEU A 149 -9.65 -9.01 -12.71
CA LEU A 149 -8.95 -9.06 -11.43
C LEU A 149 -9.56 -10.17 -10.57
N THR A 150 -8.72 -11.12 -10.16
CA THR A 150 -9.08 -12.28 -9.33
C THR A 150 -8.49 -12.21 -7.93
N ARG A 151 -7.34 -11.56 -7.79
CA ARG A 151 -6.62 -11.39 -6.53
C ARG A 151 -6.05 -9.99 -6.44
N LEU A 152 -6.34 -9.31 -5.33
CA LEU A 152 -5.78 -8.02 -4.97
C LEU A 152 -5.11 -8.16 -3.60
N GLN A 153 -3.86 -7.72 -3.50
CA GLN A 153 -3.13 -7.65 -2.25
C GLN A 153 -2.56 -6.25 -2.07
N LEU A 154 -2.83 -5.64 -0.93
CA LEU A 154 -2.37 -4.30 -0.61
C LEU A 154 -1.63 -4.34 0.72
N TYR A 155 -0.47 -3.69 0.76
CA TYR A 155 0.38 -3.61 1.93
C TYR A 155 0.73 -2.15 2.19
N GLY A 156 0.44 -1.62 3.38
CA GLY A 156 0.83 -0.25 3.76
C GLY A 156 0.10 0.86 2.99
N ILE A 157 -1.18 0.64 2.64
CA ILE A 157 -1.97 1.57 1.80
C ILE A 157 -3.08 2.23 2.63
N SER A 158 -3.33 3.53 2.39
CA SER A 158 -4.53 4.22 2.88
C SER A 158 -5.72 3.99 1.95
N LEU A 159 -6.83 3.51 2.51
CA LEU A 159 -8.00 3.02 1.80
C LEU A 159 -9.22 3.87 2.15
N ASN A 160 -9.85 4.44 1.12
CA ASN A 160 -11.07 5.24 1.23
C ASN A 160 -12.34 4.47 0.81
N ASP A 161 -13.51 5.09 1.02
CA ASP A 161 -14.82 4.51 0.71
C ASP A 161 -15.01 4.10 -0.75
N SER A 162 -14.52 4.91 -1.68
CA SER A 162 -14.73 4.65 -3.11
C SER A 162 -13.85 3.50 -3.62
N PHE A 163 -12.64 3.36 -3.10
CA PHE A 163 -11.74 2.27 -3.44
C PHE A 163 -12.27 0.90 -2.97
N LEU A 164 -12.88 0.85 -1.79
CA LEU A 164 -13.35 -0.39 -1.13
C LEU A 164 -14.73 -0.89 -1.62
N ASN A 165 -15.22 -0.34 -2.73
CA ASN A 165 -16.39 -0.83 -3.45
C ASN A 165 -16.01 -1.72 -4.64
N PHE A 166 -16.00 -3.04 -4.41
CA PHE A 166 -15.62 -4.03 -5.42
C PHE A 166 -16.82 -4.59 -6.21
N SER A 167 -17.98 -3.94 -6.16
CA SER A 167 -19.16 -4.36 -6.92
C SER A 167 -18.93 -4.45 -8.44
N SER A 168 -18.00 -3.64 -8.96
CA SER A 168 -17.60 -3.63 -10.37
C SER A 168 -16.48 -4.63 -10.71
N CYS A 169 -16.10 -5.49 -9.76
CA CYS A 169 -15.07 -6.52 -9.91
C CYS A 169 -15.64 -7.94 -9.75
N PRO A 170 -16.41 -8.44 -10.74
CA PRO A 170 -17.15 -9.71 -10.60
C PRO A 170 -16.26 -10.97 -10.55
N ALA A 171 -15.00 -10.88 -10.97
CA ALA A 171 -14.05 -11.99 -10.96
C ALA A 171 -13.18 -12.04 -9.70
N LEU A 172 -13.29 -11.05 -8.81
CA LEU A 172 -12.41 -10.90 -7.66
C LEU A 172 -12.78 -11.90 -6.56
N GLU A 173 -11.89 -12.84 -6.27
CA GLU A 173 -12.14 -13.91 -5.29
C GLU A 173 -11.31 -13.75 -4.02
N HIS A 174 -10.14 -13.11 -4.12
CA HIS A 174 -9.17 -12.98 -3.04
C HIS A 174 -8.83 -11.53 -2.76
N LEU A 175 -9.05 -11.10 -1.52
CA LEU A 175 -8.63 -9.82 -0.98
C LEU A 175 -7.69 -10.05 0.20
N LEU A 176 -6.54 -9.37 0.19
CA LEU A 176 -5.63 -9.31 1.32
C LEU A 176 -5.22 -7.86 1.55
N PHE A 177 -5.32 -7.44 2.80
CA PHE A 177 -4.85 -6.17 3.30
C PHE A 177 -3.92 -6.43 4.47
N GLU A 178 -2.73 -5.86 4.42
CA GLU A 178 -1.72 -5.98 5.48
C GLU A 178 -1.14 -4.60 5.77
N PHE A 179 -1.01 -4.20 7.04
CA PHE A 179 -0.50 -2.85 7.37
C PHE A 179 -1.29 -1.69 6.72
N CYS A 180 -2.55 -1.91 6.31
CA CYS A 180 -3.38 -0.91 5.66
C CYS A 180 -4.15 -0.04 6.65
N PHE A 181 -4.51 1.17 6.22
CA PHE A 181 -5.28 2.13 6.99
C PHE A 181 -6.67 2.30 6.37
N PHE A 182 -7.73 2.05 7.12
CA PHE A 182 -9.11 2.07 6.64
C PHE A 182 -9.80 3.37 7.04
N GLU A 183 -9.75 4.36 6.15
CA GLU A 183 -10.49 5.63 6.21
C GLU A 183 -11.81 5.53 5.44
N CYS A 184 -12.62 4.52 5.77
CA CYS A 184 -13.86 4.24 5.08
C CYS A 184 -14.99 3.92 6.07
N ALA A 185 -16.22 4.00 5.59
CA ALA A 185 -17.40 3.51 6.28
C ALA A 185 -17.71 2.04 5.92
N LYS A 186 -17.36 1.58 4.71
CA LYS A 186 -17.81 0.27 4.21
C LYS A 186 -16.85 -0.42 3.24
N ILE A 187 -16.64 -1.72 3.46
CA ILE A 187 -16.06 -2.65 2.48
C ILE A 187 -17.20 -3.44 1.85
N SER A 188 -17.28 -3.48 0.51
CA SER A 188 -18.36 -4.19 -0.18
C SER A 188 -17.89 -5.02 -1.37
N SER A 189 -18.37 -6.27 -1.45
CA SER A 189 -18.12 -7.15 -2.59
C SER A 189 -19.14 -8.29 -2.66
N ASN A 190 -19.52 -8.71 -3.88
CA ASN A 190 -20.40 -9.86 -4.10
C ASN A 190 -19.68 -11.09 -4.70
N SER A 191 -18.39 -10.96 -4.98
CA SER A 191 -17.56 -11.98 -5.66
C SER A 191 -16.49 -12.58 -4.76
N VAL A 192 -16.06 -11.82 -3.74
CA VAL A 192 -14.93 -12.19 -2.88
C VAL A 192 -15.29 -13.40 -2.01
N LYS A 193 -14.40 -14.38 -2.01
CA LYS A 193 -14.51 -15.64 -1.25
C LYS A 193 -13.55 -15.69 -0.07
N ARG A 194 -12.40 -15.02 -0.18
CA ARG A 194 -11.36 -14.96 0.85
C ARG A 194 -10.98 -13.53 1.14
N LEU A 195 -11.09 -13.14 2.40
CA LEU A 195 -10.73 -11.82 2.90
C LEU A 195 -9.76 -12.00 4.07
N SER A 196 -8.57 -11.42 3.94
CA SER A 196 -7.59 -11.32 5.02
C SER A 196 -7.30 -9.87 5.31
N ILE A 197 -7.42 -9.46 6.57
CA ILE A 197 -7.04 -8.15 7.08
C ILE A 197 -6.14 -8.42 8.28
N THR A 198 -4.87 -8.04 8.19
CA THR A 198 -3.84 -8.38 9.18
C THR A 198 -2.97 -7.16 9.48
N CYS A 199 -2.64 -6.90 10.75
CA CYS A 199 -1.80 -5.76 11.13
C CYS A 199 -2.35 -4.39 10.64
N CYS A 200 -3.68 -4.23 10.50
CA CYS A 200 -4.29 -3.05 9.87
C CYS A 200 -4.90 -2.08 10.89
N SER A 201 -4.95 -0.80 10.52
CA SER A 201 -5.57 0.24 11.34
C SER A 201 -6.96 0.62 10.83
N PHE A 202 -7.97 0.55 11.70
CA PHE A 202 -9.33 1.00 11.39
C PHE A 202 -9.58 2.44 11.84
N ASN A 203 -10.60 3.10 11.28
CA ASN A 203 -10.93 4.45 11.70
C ASN A 203 -11.32 4.50 13.19
N ALA A 204 -10.70 5.41 13.93
CA ALA A 204 -10.93 5.65 15.34
C ALA A 204 -12.37 6.09 15.69
N THR A 205 -13.06 6.73 14.74
CA THR A 205 -14.36 7.38 14.94
C THR A 205 -15.47 6.63 14.22
N LEU A 206 -15.24 6.23 12.98
CA LEU A 206 -16.19 5.51 12.14
C LEU A 206 -16.01 4.00 12.29
N ARG A 207 -17.10 3.27 12.50
CA ARG A 207 -17.06 1.81 12.54
C ARG A 207 -17.24 1.26 11.13
N VAL A 208 -16.19 0.65 10.60
CA VAL A 208 -16.19 0.06 9.24
C VAL A 208 -17.18 -1.10 9.18
N ARG A 209 -18.01 -1.15 8.14
CA ARG A 209 -18.94 -2.27 7.87
C ARG A 209 -18.38 -3.17 6.78
N VAL A 210 -18.32 -4.48 7.03
CA VAL A 210 -17.86 -5.47 6.06
C VAL A 210 -19.07 -6.19 5.49
N ASP A 211 -19.45 -5.81 4.27
CA ASP A 211 -20.58 -6.37 3.51
C ASP A 211 -20.07 -7.25 2.37
N VAL A 212 -19.74 -8.49 2.70
CA VAL A 212 -19.21 -9.49 1.76
C VAL A 212 -20.00 -10.80 1.90
N PRO A 213 -21.24 -10.87 1.38
CA PRO A 213 -22.13 -12.03 1.59
C PRO A 213 -21.63 -13.33 0.93
N SER A 214 -20.72 -13.24 -0.04
CA SER A 214 -20.10 -14.38 -0.74
C SER A 214 -18.89 -14.96 -0.02
N LEU A 215 -18.51 -14.41 1.14
CA LEU A 215 -17.29 -14.77 1.85
C LEU A 215 -17.34 -16.21 2.38
N VAL A 216 -16.26 -16.96 2.17
CA VAL A 216 -16.10 -18.37 2.59
C VAL A 216 -15.04 -18.50 3.68
N SER A 217 -13.97 -17.71 3.62
CA SER A 217 -12.94 -17.67 4.66
C SER A 217 -12.58 -16.23 5.01
N LEU A 218 -12.58 -15.94 6.31
CA LEU A 218 -12.28 -14.65 6.89
C LEU A 218 -11.05 -14.76 7.80
N ARG A 219 -10.09 -13.85 7.66
CA ARG A 219 -9.04 -13.62 8.64
C ARG A 219 -9.05 -12.14 9.04
N LEU A 220 -9.32 -11.86 10.30
CA LEU A 220 -9.15 -10.57 10.95
C LEU A 220 -8.13 -10.75 12.07
N ASP A 221 -6.97 -10.13 11.93
CA ASP A 221 -5.84 -10.42 12.79
C ASP A 221 -5.07 -9.13 13.11
N GLU A 222 -4.60 -8.98 14.34
CA GLU A 222 -3.75 -7.86 14.79
C GLU A 222 -4.22 -6.48 14.28
N PHE A 223 -5.48 -6.09 14.51
CA PHE A 223 -5.97 -4.77 14.12
C PHE A 223 -6.14 -3.84 15.33
N ASP A 224 -6.07 -2.53 15.09
CA ASP A 224 -6.24 -1.50 16.12
C ASP A 224 -7.52 -0.67 15.94
N ASN A 225 -7.75 0.28 16.86
CA ASN A 225 -8.90 1.20 16.85
C ASN A 225 -10.25 0.44 16.90
N ARG A 226 -11.26 0.88 16.15
CA ARG A 226 -12.61 0.33 16.24
C ARG A 226 -12.74 -0.93 15.42
N ALA A 227 -13.17 -2.01 16.07
CA ALA A 227 -13.41 -3.29 15.42
C ALA A 227 -14.48 -3.14 14.33
N PRO A 228 -14.30 -3.75 13.15
CA PRO A 228 -15.27 -3.68 12.08
C PRO A 228 -16.54 -4.46 12.42
N VAL A 229 -17.69 -3.98 11.92
CA VAL A 229 -18.96 -4.71 11.96
C VAL A 229 -19.02 -5.69 10.78
N LEU A 230 -19.20 -6.96 11.07
CA LEU A 230 -19.47 -7.98 10.05
C LEU A 230 -20.96 -8.02 9.75
N GLU A 231 -21.33 -7.79 8.49
CA GLU A 231 -22.70 -8.00 8.04
C GLU A 231 -23.02 -9.50 7.91
N ARG A 232 -24.25 -9.82 7.51
CA ARG A 232 -24.64 -11.22 7.28
C ARG A 232 -23.78 -11.89 6.20
N MET A 233 -23.01 -12.91 6.61
CA MET A 233 -22.15 -13.71 5.74
C MET A 233 -22.63 -15.17 5.69
N PRO A 234 -23.70 -15.48 4.93
CA PRO A 234 -24.30 -16.82 4.93
C PRO A 234 -23.41 -17.92 4.33
N SER A 235 -22.36 -17.56 3.60
CA SER A 235 -21.46 -18.50 2.91
C SER A 235 -20.19 -18.83 3.70
N LEU A 236 -20.03 -18.25 4.90
CA LEU A 236 -18.81 -18.33 5.69
C LEU A 236 -18.63 -19.74 6.27
N VAL A 237 -17.45 -20.31 6.08
CA VAL A 237 -17.09 -21.68 6.51
C VAL A 237 -15.95 -21.64 7.52
N ASP A 238 -14.98 -20.75 7.32
CA ASP A 238 -13.78 -20.65 8.12
C ASP A 238 -13.57 -19.20 8.56
N ALA A 239 -13.23 -18.98 9.82
CA ALA A 239 -12.95 -17.66 10.33
C ALA A 239 -11.88 -17.68 11.42
N PHE A 240 -10.93 -16.77 11.27
CA PHE A 240 -9.95 -16.44 12.29
C PHE A 240 -10.13 -14.99 12.70
N VAL A 241 -10.37 -14.74 13.98
CA VAL A 241 -10.48 -13.39 14.55
C VAL A 241 -9.62 -13.32 15.80
N ARG A 242 -8.56 -12.50 15.75
CA ARG A 242 -7.75 -12.16 16.92
C ARG A 242 -7.79 -10.65 17.12
N ILE A 243 -8.09 -10.24 18.34
CA ILE A 243 -8.25 -8.84 18.75
C ILE A 243 -7.00 -8.49 19.54
N PHE A 244 -6.34 -7.37 19.21
CA PHE A 244 -5.13 -6.93 19.89
C PHE A 244 -5.44 -5.80 20.90
N PHE A 245 -4.56 -5.57 21.87
CA PHE A 245 -4.79 -4.64 22.99
C PHE A 245 -5.00 -3.17 22.59
N TYR A 246 -4.61 -2.77 21.38
CA TYR A 246 -4.78 -1.40 20.88
C TYR A 246 -6.17 -1.13 20.28
N THR A 247 -7.13 -2.04 20.46
CA THR A 247 -8.50 -1.80 20.04
C THR A 247 -9.23 -0.84 20.98
N LYS A 248 -9.95 0.12 20.39
CA LYS A 248 -10.79 1.09 21.11
C LYS A 248 -12.09 0.48 21.59
N ASP A 249 -12.48 -0.69 21.10
CA ASP A 249 -13.69 -1.38 21.56
C ASP A 249 -13.41 -2.27 22.80
N PHE A 250 -12.35 -1.98 23.56
CA PHE A 250 -12.00 -2.60 24.84
C PHE A 250 -12.41 -1.70 26.02
N CYS A 251 -12.86 -2.30 27.13
CA CYS A 251 -13.06 -1.58 28.38
C CYS A 251 -12.22 -2.17 29.51
N SER A 252 -11.27 -1.38 30.03
CA SER A 252 -10.39 -1.76 31.14
C SER A 252 -11.09 -1.83 32.50
N GLU A 253 -12.24 -1.17 32.64
CA GLU A 253 -12.99 -1.07 33.89
C GLU A 253 -13.98 -2.25 34.09
N SER A 254 -13.93 -3.26 33.23
CA SER A 254 -14.80 -4.44 33.30
C SER A 254 -14.02 -5.73 33.00
N ASN A 255 -14.01 -6.64 33.97
CA ASN A 255 -13.26 -7.90 33.93
C ASN A 255 -13.75 -8.92 32.88
N SER A 256 -14.74 -8.58 32.04
CA SER A 256 -15.26 -9.49 31.01
C SER A 256 -15.51 -8.81 29.66
N GLY A 257 -14.88 -7.65 29.41
CA GLY A 257 -15.17 -6.86 28.21
C GLY A 257 -16.64 -6.44 28.12
N ASP A 258 -17.34 -6.36 29.27
CA ASP A 258 -18.69 -5.84 29.30
C ASP A 258 -18.64 -4.31 29.25
N CYS A 259 -19.57 -3.73 28.48
CA CYS A 259 -19.70 -2.29 28.33
C CYS A 259 -20.70 -1.71 29.34
N SER A 260 -20.90 -2.38 30.47
CA SER A 260 -21.93 -2.02 31.44
C SER A 260 -21.47 -0.91 32.39
N HIS A 261 -20.16 -0.69 32.49
CA HIS A 261 -19.59 0.33 33.34
C HIS A 261 -19.73 1.73 32.71
N GLU A 262 -20.19 2.71 33.48
CA GLU A 262 -20.42 4.09 33.01
C GLU A 262 -19.12 4.78 32.54
N GLY A 263 -17.95 4.32 33.02
CA GLY A 263 -16.63 4.76 32.56
C GLY A 263 -16.14 4.14 31.24
N CYS A 264 -16.85 3.15 30.68
CA CYS A 264 -16.52 2.55 29.38
C CYS A 264 -16.96 3.48 28.22
N GLU A 265 -16.41 4.70 28.14
CA GLU A 265 -16.73 5.61 27.04
C GLU A 265 -16.37 4.99 25.68
N SER A 266 -15.30 4.20 25.57
CA SER A 266 -14.87 3.64 24.27
C SER A 266 -15.83 2.56 23.72
N CYS A 267 -16.79 2.08 24.51
CA CYS A 267 -17.83 1.11 24.12
C CYS A 267 -19.02 1.69 23.32
N TYR A 268 -18.92 2.87 22.70
CA TYR A 268 -20.06 3.50 22.01
C TYR A 268 -20.57 2.65 20.82
N GLY A 269 -21.83 2.19 20.88
CA GLY A 269 -22.57 1.64 19.74
C GLY A 269 -23.16 0.23 19.91
N ILE A 270 -22.94 -0.43 21.05
CA ILE A 270 -23.66 -1.65 21.44
C ILE A 270 -24.95 -1.22 22.17
N LYS A 271 -25.92 -0.66 21.45
CA LYS A 271 -27.22 -0.24 22.06
C LYS A 271 -28.15 -1.42 22.36
N ASP A 272 -27.93 -2.53 21.69
CA ASP A 272 -28.51 -3.83 21.98
C ASP A 272 -27.34 -4.70 22.39
N ASN A 273 -27.38 -5.38 23.55
CA ASN A 273 -26.35 -6.27 24.14
C ASN A 273 -25.93 -7.45 23.23
N LYS A 274 -25.59 -7.17 21.99
CA LYS A 274 -25.29 -8.09 20.92
C LYS A 274 -23.91 -7.74 20.44
N CYS A 275 -22.94 -8.54 20.88
CA CYS A 275 -21.58 -8.45 20.40
C CYS A 275 -21.59 -8.73 18.89
N VAL A 276 -21.39 -7.69 18.08
CA VAL A 276 -21.59 -7.72 16.62
C VAL A 276 -20.49 -8.51 15.90
N LEU A 277 -19.34 -8.71 16.56
CA LEU A 277 -18.27 -9.59 16.07
C LEU A 277 -18.72 -11.05 15.93
N LEU A 278 -19.80 -11.46 16.62
CA LEU A 278 -20.09 -12.86 16.90
C LEU A 278 -21.52 -13.32 16.54
N GLU A 279 -22.41 -12.45 16.03
CA GLU A 279 -23.76 -12.89 15.60
C GLU A 279 -23.74 -13.94 14.47
N VAL A 280 -22.60 -14.11 13.78
CA VAL A 280 -22.44 -15.04 12.65
C VAL A 280 -21.81 -16.39 13.07
N PHE A 281 -21.21 -16.50 14.25
CA PHE A 281 -20.41 -17.67 14.64
C PHE A 281 -21.14 -18.56 15.65
N ASN A 282 -21.47 -19.78 15.22
CA ASN A 282 -21.86 -20.86 16.14
C ASN A 282 -20.58 -21.34 16.85
N PHE A 283 -20.47 -21.06 18.14
CA PHE A 283 -19.27 -21.27 18.96
C PHE A 283 -18.99 -22.75 19.25
N GLU A 284 -18.41 -23.49 18.29
CA GLU A 284 -17.73 -24.75 18.61
C GLU A 284 -16.32 -24.89 18.01
N GLU A 285 -15.83 -23.96 17.16
CA GLU A 285 -14.55 -24.13 16.46
C GLU A 285 -13.72 -22.83 16.26
N ILE A 286 -13.76 -21.86 17.19
CA ILE A 286 -12.90 -20.65 17.11
C ILE A 286 -12.04 -20.53 18.37
N GLY A 287 -10.73 -20.66 18.20
CA GLY A 287 -9.74 -20.30 19.22
C GLY A 287 -9.62 -18.78 19.27
N ILE A 288 -10.24 -18.17 20.26
CA ILE A 288 -9.94 -16.80 20.69
C ILE A 288 -8.70 -16.93 21.58
N PHE A 289 -7.59 -16.34 21.16
CA PHE A 289 -6.38 -16.26 21.96
C PHE A 289 -6.29 -14.81 22.44
N ASP A 290 -6.57 -14.62 23.72
CA ASP A 290 -6.18 -13.41 24.45
C ASP A 290 -4.76 -13.69 24.95
N ASP A 291 -3.79 -12.85 24.55
CA ASP A 291 -2.40 -12.95 25.01
C ASP A 291 -2.30 -12.42 26.46
N ASP A 292 -2.91 -13.13 27.41
CA ASP A 292 -2.58 -12.97 28.83
C ASP A 292 -1.21 -13.64 29.07
N GLU A 293 -0.13 -12.94 28.75
CA GLU A 293 1.18 -13.22 29.37
C GLU A 293 1.49 -12.11 30.37
N ASP A 294 1.29 -12.48 31.64
CA ASP A 294 1.78 -11.82 32.84
C ASP A 294 3.30 -11.57 32.73
N GLU A 295 3.72 -10.30 32.77
CA GLU A 295 5.04 -9.95 33.31
C GLU A 295 4.84 -9.13 34.57
N ASP A 296 4.75 -9.88 35.68
CA ASP A 296 4.84 -9.40 37.05
C ASP A 296 6.16 -8.68 37.32
N GLU A 297 6.05 -7.76 38.28
CA GLU A 297 7.05 -6.91 38.91
C GLU A 297 8.39 -7.58 39.22
N ASP A 298 9.50 -6.88 38.94
CA ASP A 298 10.67 -6.89 39.82
C ASP A 298 11.17 -5.46 40.04
N ARG A 299 10.80 -4.91 41.20
CA ARG A 299 11.50 -3.82 41.88
C ARG A 299 12.72 -4.40 42.59
N ASP A 300 13.87 -3.76 42.38
CA ASP A 300 14.96 -3.47 43.33
C ASP A 300 15.94 -2.58 42.53
N GLY A 301 16.40 -1.39 42.92
CA GLY A 301 16.82 -0.92 44.22
C GLY A 301 18.26 -0.37 44.05
N ASP A 302 18.41 0.93 44.33
CA ASP A 302 19.63 1.65 44.75
C ASP A 302 20.61 2.25 43.70
N ASP A 303 20.67 3.60 43.79
CA ASP A 303 21.84 4.49 43.90
C ASP A 303 22.95 4.48 42.84
N ASP A 304 23.17 5.66 42.24
CA ASP A 304 24.47 6.36 42.38
C ASP A 304 24.31 7.85 41.99
N GLU A 305 24.54 8.71 43.00
CA GLU A 305 24.89 10.12 42.86
C GLU A 305 26.23 10.25 42.11
N ASP A 306 26.38 11.27 41.25
CA ASP A 306 27.59 12.10 41.28
C ASP A 306 27.40 13.43 40.53
N SER A 307 27.69 14.48 41.30
CA SER A 307 27.70 15.92 41.07
C SER A 307 28.81 16.43 40.15
N TYR A 308 28.61 17.61 39.53
CA TYR A 308 29.56 18.75 39.43
C TYR A 308 28.73 20.01 39.08
N GLU A 309 28.41 20.91 40.04
CA GLU A 309 29.07 22.21 40.36
C GLU A 309 29.08 23.20 39.16
N ASP A 310 28.17 24.19 39.14
CA ASP A 310 28.26 25.58 39.66
C ASP A 310 29.14 26.52 38.81
N ASP A 311 28.56 27.63 38.30
CA ASP A 311 29.04 28.99 38.59
C ASP A 311 28.19 30.09 37.92
N ASP A 312 27.93 31.12 38.73
CA ASP A 312 27.19 32.37 38.52
C ASP A 312 27.74 33.29 37.42
N ASP A 313 26.88 34.15 36.84
CA ASP A 313 27.11 35.61 36.75
C ASP A 313 25.85 36.35 36.19
N LYS A 314 25.12 37.01 37.11
CA LYS A 314 24.83 38.47 37.20
C LYS A 314 25.14 39.34 35.96
N ASP A 315 24.45 40.40 35.57
CA ASP A 315 23.50 41.34 36.18
C ASP A 315 22.84 42.16 35.03
N GLU A 316 21.66 42.74 35.32
CA GLU A 316 21.19 44.11 34.98
C GLU A 316 21.38 44.70 33.55
N ASP A 317 20.27 45.10 32.90
CA ASP A 317 19.91 46.53 32.78
C ASP A 317 18.70 46.78 31.85
N GLU A 318 17.79 47.63 32.35
CA GLU A 318 16.75 48.35 31.62
C GLU A 318 17.38 49.41 30.69
N ASP A 319 16.78 49.68 29.52
CA ASP A 319 16.23 51.01 29.21
C ASP A 319 15.84 51.21 27.73
N SER A 320 14.76 51.98 27.60
CA SER A 320 14.12 52.65 26.46
C SER A 320 15.05 53.34 25.46
N TYR A 321 14.59 53.57 24.21
CA TYR A 321 14.41 54.92 23.63
C TYR A 321 13.59 54.86 22.32
N GLU A 322 12.71 55.86 22.19
CA GLU A 322 11.81 56.17 21.07
C GLU A 322 12.49 57.08 20.00
N ASP A 323 11.89 57.07 18.82
CA ASP A 323 11.64 58.16 17.85
C ASP A 323 12.69 58.74 16.87
N ASP A 324 12.18 58.82 15.63
CA ASP A 324 12.24 59.84 14.57
C ASP A 324 13.55 60.21 13.85
N ASP A 325 13.50 60.14 12.50
CA ASP A 325 13.73 61.30 11.62
C ASP A 325 13.27 61.02 10.17
N ASP A 326 12.43 61.93 9.69
CA ASP A 326 11.94 62.14 8.31
C ASP A 326 13.04 62.66 7.37
N GLU A 327 12.90 62.42 6.06
CA GLU A 327 13.33 63.38 5.02
C GLU A 327 12.55 63.13 3.71
N ASP A 328 11.64 64.07 3.40
CA ASP A 328 10.97 64.30 2.12
C ASP A 328 11.91 64.98 1.09
N GLU A 329 11.78 64.69 -0.22
CA GLU A 329 11.95 65.69 -1.27
C GLU A 329 11.02 65.44 -2.49
N ASP A 330 10.53 66.55 -3.04
CA ASP A 330 9.32 66.79 -3.83
C ASP A 330 9.34 66.55 -5.36
N GLU A 331 8.12 66.54 -5.91
CA GLU A 331 7.54 66.97 -7.20
C GLU A 331 8.43 67.26 -8.43
N ASP A 332 7.99 66.80 -9.62
CA ASP A 332 7.54 67.77 -10.65
C ASP A 332 6.77 67.16 -11.84
N SER A 333 5.83 67.99 -12.31
CA SER A 333 4.76 67.80 -13.30
C SER A 333 5.16 67.82 -14.79
N TYR A 334 4.37 67.16 -15.66
CA TYR A 334 4.12 67.60 -17.04
C TYR A 334 2.66 67.28 -17.45
N GLU A 335 1.86 68.32 -17.64
CA GLU A 335 0.64 68.32 -18.46
C GLU A 335 1.01 68.45 -19.94
N GLU A 336 0.32 67.74 -20.83
CA GLU A 336 -0.08 68.29 -22.13
C GLU A 336 -1.33 67.56 -22.63
N GLY A 337 -2.40 68.33 -22.82
CA GLY A 337 -3.67 67.88 -23.37
C GLY A 337 -3.82 68.20 -24.85
N ASN A 338 -5.04 67.94 -25.33
CA ASN A 338 -5.62 68.20 -26.66
C ASN A 338 -5.25 67.12 -27.71
N GLU A 339 -6.16 66.62 -28.55
CA GLU A 339 -7.26 67.32 -29.22
C GLU A 339 -8.33 66.31 -29.71
N ASP A 340 -9.54 66.82 -29.82
CA ASP A 340 -10.80 66.18 -30.20
C ASP A 340 -10.92 65.80 -31.70
N ASP A 341 -12.07 65.18 -31.99
CA ASP A 341 -12.82 65.06 -33.26
C ASP A 341 -12.60 63.78 -34.10
N ASN A 342 -13.58 62.84 -34.12
CA ASN A 342 -14.73 62.77 -35.06
C ASN A 342 -14.28 62.68 -36.54
N GLU A 343 -14.79 61.83 -37.42
CA GLU A 343 -16.13 61.24 -37.54
C GLU A 343 -16.13 60.16 -38.65
N ASP A 344 -16.88 59.09 -38.39
CA ASP A 344 -17.68 58.21 -39.25
C ASP A 344 -17.40 57.98 -40.76
N ALA A 345 -17.48 56.68 -41.12
CA ALA A 345 -17.51 56.03 -42.44
C ALA A 345 -16.17 55.44 -42.96
#